data_AF-A0A7S3CH84-F1
#
_entry.id   AF-A0A7S3CH84-F1
#
_cell.length_a   1.000
_cell.length_b   1.000
_cell.length_c   1.000
_cell.angle_alpha   90.00
_cell.angle_beta   90.00
_cell.angle_gamma   90.00
#
_symmetry.space_group_name_H-M   'P 1'
#
loop_
_entity.id
_entity.type
_entity.pdbx_description
1 polymer ?
#
loop_
_entity_poly.entity_id
_entity_poly.type
_entity_poly.pdbx_seq_one_letter_code
_entity_poly.pdbx_strand_id
1 'polypeptide(L)'
;NIDPEGSYFHFCCNETVNGFEFDFKTFPWHLIPKDQPVIGDMSSNVATCEIPWDKFAMIYMGAQKNLGTAGCTVMVIREDLFGKAEKDVPILCDWTLHEKSPDTYYNTPAIFPMYVTGLFCQ
;
A
#
# COMPACT_ATOMS: atom_id res chain seq x y z
N ASN A 1 6.46 20.42 8.59
CA ASN A 1 7.62 20.53 7.68
C ASN A 1 7.80 19.19 6.99
N ILE A 2 7.67 19.18 5.66
CA ILE A 2 7.99 18.01 4.83
C ILE A 2 9.42 18.21 4.34
N ASP A 3 10.26 17.20 4.45
CA ASP A 3 11.64 17.24 3.96
C ASP A 3 11.64 17.10 2.43
N PRO A 4 12.12 18.11 1.68
CA PRO A 4 12.20 18.05 0.22
C PRO A 4 13.12 16.93 -0.29
N GLU A 5 14.11 16.51 0.51
CA GLU A 5 15.09 15.47 0.15
C GLU A 5 14.68 14.08 0.65
N GLY A 6 13.51 13.95 1.29
CA GLY A 6 13.02 12.66 1.79
C GLY A 6 12.72 11.68 0.65
N SER A 7 13.03 10.40 0.83
CA SER A 7 12.81 9.35 -0.19
C SER A 7 11.33 9.14 -0.55
N TYR A 8 10.41 9.45 0.36
CA TYR A 8 8.96 9.38 0.18
C TYR A 8 8.24 10.16 1.28
N PHE A 9 6.97 10.48 1.04
CA PHE A 9 6.03 10.97 2.05
C PHE A 9 5.06 9.84 2.42
N HIS A 10 5.02 9.44 3.70
CA HIS A 10 4.12 8.41 4.19
C HIS A 10 3.10 8.99 5.18
N PHE A 11 1.86 8.53 5.10
CA PHE A 11 0.85 8.83 6.10
C PHE A 11 -0.20 7.71 6.23
N CYS A 12 -0.83 7.65 7.41
CA CYS A 12 -1.98 6.81 7.64
C CYS A 12 -3.25 7.54 7.19
N CYS A 13 -3.98 6.96 6.23
CA CYS A 13 -5.14 7.62 5.64
C CYS A 13 -6.34 7.67 6.60
N ASN A 14 -6.48 6.64 7.43
CA ASN A 14 -7.49 6.54 8.48
C ASN A 14 -6.89 5.91 9.75
N GLU A 15 -6.69 6.72 10.78
CA GLU A 15 -6.23 6.28 12.09
C GLU A 15 -7.42 5.69 12.87
N THR A 16 -7.36 4.37 13.06
CA THR A 16 -8.50 3.59 13.59
C THR A 16 -8.80 3.86 15.06
N VAL A 17 -7.78 4.14 15.88
CA VAL A 17 -7.94 4.15 17.34
C VAL A 17 -8.64 5.43 17.80
N ASN A 18 -8.28 6.56 17.21
CA ASN A 18 -8.74 7.89 17.57
C ASN A 18 -9.82 8.39 16.61
N GLY A 19 -10.12 7.64 15.54
CA GLY A 19 -11.20 7.93 14.60
C GLY A 19 -10.90 9.16 13.73
N PHE A 20 -9.67 9.30 13.27
CA PHE A 20 -9.25 10.41 12.41
C PHE A 20 -9.02 9.91 10.99
N GLU A 21 -9.74 10.48 10.02
CA GLU A 21 -9.61 10.16 8.61
C GLU A 21 -9.33 11.41 7.77
N PHE A 22 -8.41 11.30 6.81
CA PHE A 22 -8.17 12.35 5.84
C PHE A 22 -9.21 12.31 4.71
N ASP A 23 -9.85 13.43 4.44
CA ASP A 23 -10.61 13.62 3.21
C ASP A 23 -9.67 13.99 2.06
N PHE A 24 -9.51 13.08 1.09
CA PHE A 24 -8.61 13.27 -0.05
C PHE A 24 -8.98 14.46 -0.94
N LYS A 25 -10.23 14.93 -0.93
CA LYS A 25 -10.66 16.10 -1.71
C LYS A 25 -10.09 17.39 -1.13
N THR A 26 -9.88 17.43 0.19
CA THR A 26 -9.37 18.60 0.92
C THR A 26 -7.95 18.42 1.42
N PHE A 27 -7.38 17.21 1.29
CA PHE A 27 -6.00 16.92 1.65
C PHE A 27 -5.02 17.85 0.91
N PRO A 28 -4.02 18.43 1.59
CA PRO A 28 -3.15 19.46 1.03
C PRO A 28 -2.03 18.88 0.18
N TRP A 29 -2.37 18.19 -0.92
CA TRP A 29 -1.43 17.53 -1.84
C TRP A 29 -0.31 18.46 -2.34
N HIS A 30 -0.61 19.75 -2.51
CA HIS A 30 0.33 20.78 -2.97
C HIS A 30 1.48 21.07 -2.00
N LEU A 31 1.38 20.63 -0.74
CA LEU A 31 2.48 20.75 0.23
C LEU A 31 3.52 19.63 0.06
N ILE A 32 3.17 18.54 -0.62
CA ILE A 32 4.08 17.44 -0.92
C ILE A 32 4.92 17.84 -2.15
N PRO A 33 6.26 17.74 -2.09
CA PRO A 33 7.13 17.93 -3.24
C PRO A 33 6.70 17.09 -4.45
N LYS A 34 6.67 17.70 -5.63
CA LYS A 34 6.06 17.14 -6.86
C LYS A 34 6.55 15.74 -7.24
N ASP A 35 7.82 15.44 -6.97
CA ASP A 35 8.47 14.19 -7.38
C ASP A 35 8.68 13.21 -6.20
N GLN A 36 8.23 13.56 -5.00
CA GLN A 36 8.34 12.71 -3.83
C GLN A 36 7.23 11.64 -3.84
N PRO A 37 7.57 10.34 -3.88
CA PRO A 37 6.58 9.27 -3.85
C PRO A 37 5.68 9.36 -2.61
N VAL A 38 4.38 9.20 -2.79
CA VAL A 38 3.42 9.19 -1.67
C VAL A 38 3.01 7.76 -1.34
N ILE A 39 3.12 7.40 -0.07
CA ILE A 39 2.76 6.08 0.45
C ILE A 39 1.59 6.22 1.43
N GLY A 40 0.50 5.50 1.20
CA GLY A 40 -0.69 5.50 2.05
C GLY A 40 -0.90 4.19 2.80
N ASP A 41 -1.08 4.25 4.11
CA ASP A 41 -1.72 3.15 4.87
C ASP A 41 -3.24 3.30 4.76
N MET A 42 -3.87 2.40 4.02
CA MET A 42 -5.33 2.34 3.87
C MET A 42 -5.93 1.08 4.54
N SER A 43 -5.25 0.53 5.54
CA SER A 43 -5.70 -0.70 6.20
C SER A 43 -7.14 -0.61 6.69
N SER A 44 -7.62 0.55 7.15
CA SER A 44 -8.94 0.76 7.79
C SER A 44 -9.96 1.55 6.97
N ASN A 45 -9.64 1.96 5.75
CA ASN A 45 -10.58 2.71 4.91
C ASN A 45 -10.49 2.36 3.42
N VAL A 46 -9.75 1.32 3.03
CA VAL A 46 -9.91 0.76 1.70
C VAL A 46 -11.37 0.30 1.50
N ALA A 47 -11.90 0.51 0.30
CA ALA A 47 -13.28 0.23 -0.11
C ALA A 47 -14.38 1.08 0.58
N THR A 48 -14.02 2.10 1.36
CA THR A 48 -14.99 3.05 1.94
C THR A 48 -15.00 4.42 1.25
N CYS A 49 -14.00 4.68 0.39
CA CYS A 49 -13.86 5.94 -0.34
C CYS A 49 -13.25 5.72 -1.74
N GLU A 50 -13.39 6.72 -2.62
CA GLU A 50 -12.68 6.75 -3.90
C GLU A 50 -11.20 7.08 -3.67
N ILE A 51 -10.32 6.27 -4.25
CA ILE A 51 -8.87 6.42 -4.12
C ILE A 51 -8.36 7.28 -5.28
N PRO A 52 -7.66 8.41 -5.03
CA PRO A 52 -7.00 9.19 -6.07
C PRO A 52 -5.69 8.51 -6.49
N TRP A 53 -5.80 7.47 -7.31
CA TRP A 53 -4.67 6.61 -7.71
C TRP A 53 -3.48 7.38 -8.29
N ASP A 54 -3.72 8.51 -8.96
CA ASP A 54 -2.67 9.37 -9.53
C ASP A 54 -1.80 10.08 -8.47
N LYS A 55 -2.26 10.15 -7.22
CA LYS A 55 -1.54 10.79 -6.11
C LYS A 55 -0.63 9.84 -5.36
N PHE A 56 -0.89 8.54 -5.38
CA PHE A 56 -0.15 7.55 -4.62
C PHE A 56 0.86 6.82 -5.49
N ALA A 57 2.08 6.64 -4.97
CA ALA A 57 3.07 5.74 -5.53
C ALA A 57 2.94 4.32 -4.94
N MET A 58 2.42 4.22 -3.71
CA MET A 58 2.10 2.96 -3.08
C MET A 58 0.93 3.11 -2.10
N ILE A 59 0.08 2.10 -2.05
CA ILE A 59 -0.93 1.94 -1.00
C ILE A 59 -0.81 0.52 -0.46
N TYR A 60 -0.84 0.35 0.86
CA TYR A 60 -0.95 -0.97 1.49
C TYR A 60 -2.12 -1.04 2.45
N MET A 61 -2.67 -2.24 2.61
CA MET A 61 -3.80 -2.52 3.48
C MET A 61 -3.76 -3.96 3.98
N GLY A 62 -3.92 -4.14 5.29
CA GLY A 62 -4.24 -5.46 5.85
C GLY A 62 -5.69 -5.84 5.52
N ALA A 63 -5.91 -7.02 4.96
CA ALA A 63 -7.25 -7.44 4.52
C ALA A 63 -8.27 -7.52 5.67
N GLN A 64 -7.82 -7.80 6.91
CA GLN A 64 -8.64 -8.11 8.08
C GLN A 64 -9.59 -7.01 8.58
N LYS A 65 -9.55 -5.81 8.01
CA LYS A 65 -10.47 -4.75 8.39
C LYS A 65 -11.65 -4.69 7.43
N ASN A 66 -11.39 -4.46 6.15
CA ASN A 66 -12.43 -4.16 5.16
C ASN A 66 -12.52 -5.14 3.99
N LEU A 67 -11.51 -5.98 3.75
CA LEU A 67 -11.40 -6.78 2.52
C LEU A 67 -11.32 -8.30 2.73
N GLY A 68 -11.23 -8.81 3.96
CA GLY A 68 -11.10 -10.24 4.19
C GLY A 68 -10.68 -10.60 5.60
N THR A 69 -9.87 -11.65 5.73
CA THR A 69 -9.40 -12.17 7.01
C THR A 69 -7.95 -11.78 7.31
N ALA A 70 -7.54 -11.91 8.57
CA ALA A 70 -6.13 -11.78 8.95
C ALA A 70 -5.23 -12.78 8.20
N GLY A 71 -3.98 -12.38 7.98
CA GLY A 71 -2.97 -13.17 7.29
C GLY A 71 -2.79 -12.82 5.80
N CYS A 72 -3.49 -11.81 5.27
CA CYS A 72 -3.25 -11.28 3.92
C CYS A 72 -3.05 -9.75 3.97
N THR A 73 -2.05 -9.27 3.23
CA THR A 73 -1.83 -7.84 2.99
C THR A 73 -1.89 -7.61 1.49
N VAL A 74 -2.68 -6.62 1.06
CA VAL A 74 -2.75 -6.18 -0.32
C VAL A 74 -1.88 -4.92 -0.45
N MET A 75 -1.05 -4.89 -1.49
CA MET A 75 -0.22 -3.74 -1.82
C MET A 75 -0.44 -3.39 -3.29
N VAL A 76 -0.70 -2.12 -3.56
CA VAL A 76 -0.74 -1.54 -4.92
C VAL A 76 0.47 -0.63 -5.03
N ILE A 77 1.40 -0.95 -5.91
CA ILE A 77 2.73 -0.33 -5.96
C ILE A 77 3.03 0.10 -7.40
N ARG A 78 3.54 1.31 -7.58
CA ARG A 78 4.00 1.82 -8.88
C ARG A 78 5.27 1.09 -9.32
N GLU A 79 5.31 0.61 -10.56
CA GLU A 79 6.39 -0.25 -11.08
C GLU A 79 7.79 0.40 -11.06
N ASP A 80 7.87 1.73 -11.17
CA ASP A 80 9.14 2.47 -11.10
C ASP A 80 9.79 2.45 -9.69
N LEU A 81 9.09 1.92 -8.67
CA LEU A 81 9.64 1.66 -7.35
C LEU A 81 10.38 0.32 -7.27
N PHE A 82 10.26 -0.55 -8.27
CA PHE A 82 10.87 -1.88 -8.26
C PHE A 82 12.38 -1.77 -8.55
N GLY A 83 13.15 -2.75 -8.10
CA GLY A 83 14.61 -2.80 -8.28
C GLY A 83 15.40 -1.86 -7.36
N LYS A 84 14.72 -1.18 -6.42
CA LYS A 84 15.33 -0.24 -5.46
C LYS A 84 15.52 -0.83 -4.06
N ALA A 85 15.30 -2.13 -3.89
CA ALA A 85 15.42 -2.77 -2.59
C ALA A 85 16.90 -2.85 -2.15
N GLU A 86 17.15 -2.62 -0.86
CA GLU A 86 18.48 -2.76 -0.27
C GLU A 86 18.94 -4.23 -0.27
N LYS A 87 20.26 -4.45 -0.23
CA LYS A 87 20.84 -5.80 -0.35
C LYS A 87 20.44 -6.75 0.77
N ASP A 88 20.09 -6.22 1.94
CA ASP A 88 19.72 -6.97 3.15
C ASP A 88 18.21 -7.06 3.35
N VAL A 89 17.39 -6.58 2.40
CA VAL A 89 15.95 -6.78 2.45
C VAL A 89 15.65 -8.29 2.49
N PRO A 90 14.73 -8.76 3.35
CA PRO A 90 14.24 -10.13 3.27
C PRO A 90 13.69 -10.40 1.88
N ILE A 91 13.98 -11.57 1.31
CA ILE A 91 13.54 -11.97 -0.04
C ILE A 91 12.02 -11.85 -0.22
N LEU A 92 11.24 -12.11 0.83
CA LEU A 92 9.77 -11.97 0.82
C LEU A 92 9.29 -10.51 0.85
N CYS A 93 10.19 -9.55 0.96
CA CYS A 93 9.91 -8.12 0.94
C CYS A 93 10.52 -7.43 -0.30
N ASP A 94 11.24 -8.15 -1.18
CA ASP A 94 11.69 -7.62 -2.47
C ASP A 94 10.57 -7.73 -3.51
N TRP A 95 9.94 -6.59 -3.82
CA TRP A 95 8.85 -6.52 -4.80
C TRP A 95 9.28 -6.93 -6.21
N THR A 96 10.53 -6.66 -6.57
CA THR A 96 11.10 -7.06 -7.87
C THR A 96 11.16 -8.57 -7.99
N LEU A 97 11.49 -9.25 -6.90
CA LEU A 97 11.62 -10.69 -6.84
C LEU A 97 10.24 -11.36 -6.90
N HIS A 98 9.25 -10.82 -6.17
CA HIS A 98 7.86 -11.27 -6.27
C HIS A 98 7.32 -11.17 -7.69
N GLU A 99 7.49 -10.02 -8.35
CA GLU A 99 7.02 -9.77 -9.71
C GLU A 99 7.64 -10.73 -10.75
N LYS A 100 8.93 -11.04 -10.59
CA LYS A 100 9.66 -11.92 -11.52
C LYS A 100 9.48 -13.41 -11.24
N SER A 101 8.81 -13.77 -10.15
CA SER A 101 8.62 -15.17 -9.77
C SER A 101 7.60 -15.85 -10.70
N PRO A 102 7.72 -17.18 -10.93
CA PRO A 102 6.71 -17.93 -11.68
C PRO A 102 5.31 -17.70 -11.11
N ASP A 103 4.36 -17.36 -11.99
CA ASP A 103 2.98 -17.02 -11.61
C ASP A 103 2.89 -15.92 -10.53
N THR A 104 3.92 -15.08 -10.37
CA THR A 104 4.09 -14.04 -9.33
C THR A 104 4.14 -14.56 -7.89
N TYR A 105 4.40 -15.87 -7.70
CA TYR A 105 4.50 -16.48 -6.37
C TYR A 105 5.95 -16.89 -6.05
N TYR A 106 6.60 -16.16 -5.14
CA TYR A 106 7.93 -16.53 -4.68
C TYR A 106 7.92 -17.75 -3.74
N ASN A 107 6.92 -17.84 -2.86
CA ASN A 107 6.72 -18.92 -1.90
C ASN A 107 5.23 -19.29 -1.80
N THR A 108 4.90 -20.28 -0.97
CA THR A 108 3.51 -20.60 -0.63
C THR A 108 2.85 -19.39 0.04
N PRO A 109 1.86 -18.74 -0.60
CA PRO A 109 1.23 -17.59 -0.01
C PRO A 109 0.13 -18.02 0.98
N ALA A 110 -0.51 -17.07 1.66
CA ALA A 110 -1.62 -17.33 2.56
C ALA A 110 -2.90 -17.67 1.77
N ILE A 111 -2.97 -18.89 1.23
CA ILE A 111 -3.99 -19.32 0.26
C ILE A 111 -5.41 -19.02 0.74
N PHE A 112 -5.76 -19.41 1.98
CA PHE A 112 -7.12 -19.21 2.49
C PHE A 112 -7.45 -17.72 2.70
N PRO A 113 -6.62 -16.92 3.40
CA PRO A 113 -6.81 -15.47 3.45
C PRO A 113 -6.90 -14.78 2.08
N MET A 114 -6.06 -15.16 1.12
CA MET A 114 -6.10 -14.62 -0.24
C MET A 114 -7.39 -14.97 -0.96
N TYR A 115 -7.85 -16.21 -0.87
CA TYR A 115 -9.11 -16.65 -1.48
C TYR A 115 -10.29 -15.85 -0.93
N VAL A 116 -10.41 -15.72 0.39
CA VAL A 116 -11.49 -14.94 1.01
C VAL A 116 -11.41 -13.48 0.57
N THR A 117 -10.20 -12.90 0.54
CA THR A 117 -10.01 -11.52 0.08
C THR A 117 -10.49 -11.34 -1.37
N GLY A 118 -10.17 -12.29 -2.25
CA GLY A 118 -10.62 -12.27 -3.64
C GLY A 118 -12.14 -12.30 -3.80
N LEU A 119 -12.89 -12.91 -2.88
CA LEU A 119 -14.36 -12.92 -2.92
C LEU A 119 -14.98 -11.55 -2.60
N PHE A 120 -14.32 -10.72 -1.79
CA PHE A 120 -14.79 -9.37 -1.47
C PHE A 120 -14.44 -8.33 -2.54
N CYS A 121 -13.48 -8.65 -3.43
CA CYS A 121 -13.03 -7.77 -4.51
C CYS A 121 -13.75 -8.02 -5.85
N GLN A 122 -14.72 -8.93 -5.90
CA GLN A 122 -15.58 -9.20 -7.08
C GLN A 122 -16.78 -8.26 -7.10
#